data_AF-A0A1H0SN82-F1
#
_entry.id   AF-A0A1H0SN82-F1
#
_cell.length_a   1.000
_cell.length_b   1.000
_cell.length_c   1.000
_cell.angle_alpha   90.00
_cell.angle_beta   90.00
_cell.angle_gamma   90.00
#
_symmetry.space_group_name_H-M   'P 1'
#
loop_
_entity.id
_entity.type
_entity.pdbx_description
1 polymer ?
#
loop_
_entity_poly.entity_id
_entity_poly.type
_entity_poly.pdbx_seq_one_letter_code
_entity_poly.pdbx_strand_id
1 'polypeptide(L)'
;MADKLILPQNTRLMGVFLGFVGGSLDVFCHIQYHSLVATQTGNILLLISDWHDSNVINTMLRFCSIIFFSLGFLFALHMKEYRKTAYWRVKMLLPLFIGTLILPFFSRFPLLEVPFIAFGTGMMMLTFTGSLIEDHPYVIFMTSGNYRKMLTALYRIARREGNFQEYRRQALNYGIVVGSFVVGAISLAVLMHFLHEWSIWIVSLNLFLIMSYYIARVKQLDLQDENI
;
A
#
# COMPACT_ATOMS: atom_id res chain seq x y z
N MET A 1 -1.25 11.20 -31.76
CA MET A 1 -0.92 10.19 -30.73
C MET A 1 -2.26 9.63 -30.30
N ALA A 2 -2.58 8.37 -30.56
CA ALA A 2 -3.80 7.79 -30.00
C ALA A 2 -3.72 7.93 -28.48
N ASP A 3 -4.74 8.51 -27.83
CA ASP A 3 -4.77 8.65 -26.38
C ASP A 3 -4.65 7.26 -25.78
N LYS A 4 -3.47 6.95 -25.23
CA LYS A 4 -3.20 5.65 -24.61
C LYS A 4 -4.14 5.52 -23.42
N LEU A 5 -5.01 4.52 -23.45
CA LEU A 5 -5.95 4.24 -22.37
C LEU A 5 -5.18 4.02 -21.05
N ILE A 6 -5.27 4.97 -20.12
CA ILE A 6 -4.66 4.85 -18.81
C ILE A 6 -5.65 4.12 -17.89
N LEU A 7 -5.31 2.88 -17.54
CA LEU A 7 -6.09 2.08 -16.59
C LEU A 7 -6.22 2.81 -15.24
N PRO A 8 -7.31 2.61 -14.49
CA PRO A 8 -7.56 3.32 -13.23
C PRO A 8 -6.39 3.25 -12.23
N GLN A 9 -5.77 2.08 -12.11
CA GLN A 9 -4.63 1.84 -11.22
C GLN A 9 -3.32 2.50 -11.67
N ASN A 10 -3.22 2.90 -12.94
CA ASN A 10 -2.00 3.44 -13.53
C ASN A 10 -1.92 4.99 -13.47
N THR A 11 -2.83 5.60 -12.73
CA THR A 11 -2.89 7.05 -12.59
C THR A 11 -1.95 7.51 -11.47
N ARG A 12 -1.37 8.71 -11.63
CA ARG A 12 -0.53 9.32 -10.56
C ARG A 12 -1.30 9.45 -9.25
N LEU A 13 -2.58 9.79 -9.32
CA LEU A 13 -3.45 9.92 -8.15
C LEU A 13 -3.58 8.59 -7.40
N MET A 14 -3.75 7.49 -8.11
CA MET A 14 -3.75 6.16 -7.48
C MET A 14 -2.40 5.85 -6.82
N GLY A 15 -1.28 6.16 -7.48
CA GLY A 15 0.04 6.02 -6.90
C GLY A 15 0.22 6.82 -5.61
N VAL A 16 -0.33 8.04 -5.55
CA VAL A 16 -0.36 8.87 -4.33
C VAL A 16 -1.13 8.18 -3.22
N PHE A 17 -2.37 7.76 -3.47
CA PHE A 17 -3.21 7.11 -2.47
C PHE A 17 -2.59 5.79 -1.97
N LEU A 18 -2.07 4.96 -2.87
CA LEU A 18 -1.42 3.71 -2.51
C LEU A 18 -0.14 3.93 -1.71
N GLY A 19 0.67 4.93 -2.05
CA GLY A 19 1.83 5.33 -1.24
C GLY A 19 1.42 5.79 0.15
N PHE A 20 0.39 6.63 0.23
CA PHE A 20 -0.15 7.15 1.50
C PHE A 20 -0.65 6.04 2.43
N VAL A 21 -1.41 5.06 1.90
CA VAL A 21 -1.88 3.90 2.68
C VAL A 21 -0.70 3.11 3.22
N GLY A 22 0.34 2.86 2.41
CA GLY A 22 1.53 2.13 2.87
C GLY A 22 2.19 2.80 4.08
N GLY A 23 2.42 4.11 4.01
CA GLY A 23 3.08 4.85 5.09
C GLY A 23 2.23 4.98 6.35
N SER A 24 0.93 5.32 6.17
CA SER A 24 0.01 5.44 7.31
C SER A 24 -0.23 4.08 8.00
N LEU A 25 -0.41 3.00 7.24
CA LEU A 25 -0.70 1.69 7.81
C LEU A 25 0.49 1.09 8.57
N ASP A 26 1.70 1.17 8.03
CA ASP A 26 2.89 0.68 8.73
C ASP A 26 3.19 1.48 10.00
N VAL A 27 3.04 2.81 9.97
CA VAL A 27 3.22 3.63 11.19
C VAL A 27 2.17 3.30 12.24
N PHE A 28 0.91 3.08 11.84
CA PHE A 28 -0.16 2.71 12.77
C PHE A 28 0.17 1.40 13.47
N CYS A 29 0.49 0.37 12.68
CA CYS A 29 0.79 -0.94 13.23
C CYS A 29 2.10 -0.95 14.04
N HIS A 30 3.07 -0.12 13.68
CA HIS A 30 4.32 -0.04 14.44
C HIS A 30 4.11 0.63 15.80
N ILE A 31 3.37 1.74 15.85
CA ILE A 31 3.08 2.45 17.11
C ILE A 31 2.16 1.60 18.00
N GLN A 32 1.14 0.95 17.44
CA GLN A 32 0.14 0.23 18.23
C GLN A 32 0.56 -1.21 18.58
N TYR A 33 1.31 -1.90 17.71
CA TYR A 33 1.55 -3.34 17.79
C TYR A 33 3.01 -3.76 17.57
N HIS A 34 3.95 -2.81 17.45
CA HIS A 34 5.37 -3.08 17.18
C HIS A 34 5.61 -3.97 15.94
N SER A 35 4.73 -3.87 14.93
CA SER A 35 4.74 -4.69 13.71
C SER A 35 4.50 -3.84 12.46
N LEU A 36 5.05 -4.26 11.32
CA LEU A 36 5.00 -3.58 10.02
C LEU A 36 4.24 -4.44 9.01
N VAL A 37 2.94 -4.21 8.84
CA VAL A 37 2.06 -5.09 8.03
C VAL A 37 2.29 -4.97 6.52
N ALA A 38 2.77 -3.84 6.01
CA ALA A 38 3.13 -3.66 4.60
C ALA A 38 4.62 -3.95 4.33
N THR A 39 5.49 -3.74 5.33
CA THR A 39 6.95 -3.94 5.20
C THR A 39 7.42 -5.22 5.91
N GLN A 40 7.20 -6.37 5.26
CA GLN A 40 7.54 -7.69 5.84
C GLN A 40 9.05 -7.91 6.07
N THR A 41 9.92 -7.35 5.21
CA THR A 41 11.37 -7.33 5.48
C THR A 41 11.70 -6.61 6.80
N GLY A 42 10.93 -5.58 7.15
CA GLY A 42 11.05 -4.87 8.43
C GLY A 42 10.71 -5.77 9.61
N ASN A 43 9.62 -6.56 9.52
CA ASN A 43 9.28 -7.55 10.56
C ASN A 43 10.39 -8.58 10.75
N ILE A 44 11.02 -9.06 9.67
CA ILE A 44 12.15 -10.00 9.76
C ILE A 44 13.33 -9.36 10.50
N LEU A 45 13.70 -8.12 10.14
CA LEU A 45 14.78 -7.40 10.82
C LEU A 45 14.48 -7.18 12.30
N LEU A 46 13.26 -6.76 12.63
CA LEU A 46 12.82 -6.54 14.00
C LEU A 46 12.78 -7.85 14.81
N LEU A 47 12.36 -8.96 14.22
CA LEU A 47 12.40 -10.28 14.85
C LEU A 47 13.83 -10.71 15.22
N ILE A 48 14.78 -10.44 14.34
CA ILE A 48 16.18 -10.82 14.55
C ILE A 48 16.87 -9.85 15.52
N SER A 49 16.60 -8.54 15.42
CA SER A 49 17.18 -7.55 16.33
C SER A 49 16.71 -7.73 17.76
N ASP A 50 15.45 -8.12 17.94
CA ASP A 50 14.80 -8.24 19.24
C ASP A 50 14.84 -9.69 19.74
N TRP A 51 15.75 -10.53 19.23
CA TRP A 51 15.88 -11.95 19.59
C TRP A 51 16.10 -12.17 21.10
N HIS A 52 16.73 -11.19 21.76
CA HIS A 52 16.97 -11.20 23.21
C HIS A 52 15.90 -10.44 24.00
N ASP A 53 14.91 -9.83 23.35
CA ASP A 53 13.83 -9.13 24.06
C ASP A 53 12.92 -10.14 24.78
N SER A 54 12.51 -9.75 25.97
CA SER A 54 11.65 -10.56 26.85
C SER A 54 10.17 -10.56 26.40
N ASN A 55 9.78 -9.64 25.52
CA ASN A 55 8.39 -9.49 25.10
C ASN A 55 8.02 -10.42 23.94
N VAL A 56 7.70 -11.67 24.29
CA VAL A 56 7.26 -12.72 23.37
C VAL A 56 6.06 -12.31 22.51
N ILE A 57 5.18 -11.43 23.01
CA ILE A 57 3.99 -10.98 22.27
C ILE A 57 4.40 -10.22 21.01
N ASN A 58 5.37 -9.30 21.11
CA ASN A 58 5.83 -8.53 19.95
C ASN A 58 6.42 -9.46 18.87
N THR A 59 7.19 -10.46 19.29
CA THR A 59 7.72 -11.51 18.41
C THR A 59 6.60 -12.29 17.74
N MET A 60 5.59 -12.73 18.50
CA MET A 60 4.43 -13.43 17.95
C MET A 60 3.68 -12.56 16.92
N LEU A 61 3.44 -11.28 17.21
CA LEU A 61 2.73 -10.36 16.31
C LEU A 61 3.46 -10.18 14.98
N ARG A 62 4.79 -10.09 15.00
CA ARG A 62 5.62 -9.98 13.77
C ARG A 62 5.60 -11.29 12.97
N PHE A 63 5.70 -12.44 13.63
CA PHE A 63 5.56 -13.74 12.98
C PHE A 63 4.18 -13.91 12.34
N CYS A 64 3.12 -13.61 13.10
CA CYS A 64 1.75 -13.67 12.61
C CYS A 64 1.53 -12.71 11.44
N SER A 65 2.10 -11.50 11.49
CA SER A 65 2.07 -10.54 10.37
C SER A 65 2.65 -11.15 9.09
N ILE A 66 3.84 -11.77 9.17
CA ILE A 66 4.49 -12.41 8.01
C ILE A 66 3.63 -13.53 7.43
N ILE A 67 3.11 -14.41 8.30
CA ILE A 67 2.29 -15.57 7.87
C ILE A 67 1.00 -15.08 7.22
N PHE A 68 0.24 -14.20 7.88
CA PHE A 68 -1.07 -13.78 7.38
C PHE A 68 -0.97 -12.84 6.18
N PHE A 69 0.06 -12.01 6.10
CA PHE A 69 0.36 -11.27 4.88
C PHE A 69 0.58 -12.23 3.70
N SER A 70 1.37 -13.28 3.91
CA SER A 70 1.64 -14.29 2.88
C SER A 70 0.36 -15.02 2.47
N LEU A 71 -0.47 -15.42 3.44
CA LEU A 71 -1.78 -16.03 3.17
C LEU A 71 -2.72 -15.09 2.40
N GLY A 72 -2.77 -13.82 2.75
CA GLY A 72 -3.56 -12.81 2.04
C GLY A 72 -3.10 -12.60 0.61
N PHE A 73 -1.78 -12.56 0.40
CA PHE A 73 -1.18 -12.47 -0.92
C PHE A 73 -1.52 -13.70 -1.78
N LEU A 74 -1.37 -14.91 -1.24
CA LEU A 74 -1.71 -16.16 -1.94
C LEU A 74 -3.22 -16.28 -2.21
N PHE A 75 -4.06 -15.88 -1.26
CA PHE A 75 -5.51 -15.86 -1.45
C PHE A 75 -5.91 -14.91 -2.58
N ALA A 76 -5.33 -13.70 -2.61
CA ALA A 76 -5.55 -12.79 -3.72
C ALA A 76 -5.06 -13.35 -5.06
N LEU A 77 -3.99 -14.16 -5.04
CA LEU A 77 -3.44 -14.78 -6.24
C LEU A 77 -4.41 -15.79 -6.82
N HIS A 78 -4.98 -16.61 -5.96
CA HIS A 78 -6.04 -17.53 -6.33
C HIS A 78 -7.29 -16.77 -6.83
N MET A 79 -7.74 -15.74 -6.12
CA MET A 79 -8.90 -14.92 -6.55
C MET A 79 -8.69 -14.21 -7.89
N LYS A 80 -7.44 -13.85 -8.22
CA LYS A 80 -7.08 -13.24 -9.51
C LYS A 80 -7.31 -14.19 -10.69
N GLU A 81 -7.26 -15.51 -10.50
CA GLU A 81 -7.53 -16.50 -11.55
C GLU A 81 -9.03 -16.57 -11.92
N TYR A 82 -9.92 -16.30 -10.96
CA TYR A 82 -11.37 -16.32 -11.16
C TYR A 82 -11.96 -14.92 -11.40
N ARG A 83 -11.12 -13.93 -11.71
CA ARG A 83 -11.57 -12.55 -11.93
C ARG A 83 -12.41 -12.49 -13.21
N LYS A 84 -13.66 -12.05 -13.07
CA LYS A 84 -14.57 -11.83 -14.21
C LYS A 84 -14.66 -10.37 -14.60
N THR A 85 -14.67 -9.47 -13.62
CA THR A 85 -14.95 -8.03 -13.80
C THR A 85 -13.79 -7.16 -13.33
N ALA A 86 -13.62 -5.97 -13.89
CA ALA A 86 -12.62 -4.99 -13.44
C ALA A 86 -12.79 -4.59 -11.95
N TYR A 87 -13.99 -4.76 -11.40
CA TYR A 87 -14.34 -4.51 -9.99
C TYR A 87 -13.73 -5.51 -9.00
N TRP A 88 -13.10 -6.59 -9.46
CA TRP A 88 -12.44 -7.56 -8.57
C TRP A 88 -11.45 -6.88 -7.62
N ARG A 89 -10.73 -5.84 -8.08
CA ARG A 89 -9.78 -5.08 -7.25
C ARG A 89 -10.45 -4.41 -6.05
N VAL A 90 -11.64 -3.82 -6.27
CA VAL A 90 -12.43 -3.21 -5.18
C VAL A 90 -12.85 -4.27 -4.17
N LYS A 91 -13.30 -5.45 -4.64
CA LYS A 91 -13.69 -6.56 -3.77
C LYS A 91 -12.54 -7.03 -2.88
N MET A 92 -11.31 -7.06 -3.41
CA MET A 92 -10.11 -7.42 -2.64
C MET A 92 -9.72 -6.39 -1.57
N LEU A 93 -10.18 -5.14 -1.70
CA LEU A 93 -9.92 -4.07 -0.73
C LEU A 93 -10.94 -4.04 0.41
N LEU A 94 -12.14 -4.58 0.19
CA LEU A 94 -13.22 -4.57 1.19
C LEU A 94 -12.82 -5.17 2.54
N PRO A 95 -12.10 -6.29 2.64
CA PRO A 95 -11.71 -6.83 3.95
C PRO A 95 -10.86 -5.86 4.76
N LEU A 96 -9.83 -5.25 4.14
CA LEU A 96 -8.98 -4.27 4.81
C LEU A 96 -9.75 -2.99 5.16
N PHE A 97 -10.61 -2.51 4.25
CA PHE A 97 -11.45 -1.34 4.49
C PHE A 97 -12.41 -1.55 5.66
N ILE A 98 -13.17 -2.64 5.65
CA ILE A 98 -14.13 -2.97 6.71
C ILE A 98 -13.38 -3.15 8.03
N GLY A 99 -12.29 -3.92 8.04
CA GLY A 99 -11.51 -4.15 9.26
C GLY A 99 -10.98 -2.86 9.87
N THR A 100 -10.34 -2.00 9.07
CA THR A 100 -9.82 -0.72 9.57
C THR A 100 -10.93 0.23 10.02
N LEU A 101 -12.11 0.18 9.40
CA LEU A 101 -13.25 1.01 9.77
C LEU A 101 -13.82 0.61 11.13
N ILE A 102 -13.95 -0.69 11.37
CA ILE A 102 -14.59 -1.22 12.58
C ILE A 102 -13.62 -1.41 13.76
N LEU A 103 -12.30 -1.43 13.50
CA LEU A 103 -11.28 -1.74 14.51
C LEU A 103 -11.41 -0.94 15.81
N PRO A 104 -11.62 0.39 15.80
CA PRO A 104 -11.70 1.18 17.03
C PRO A 104 -12.89 0.85 17.95
N PHE A 105 -13.88 0.08 17.46
CA PHE A 105 -15.07 -0.29 18.24
C PHE A 105 -14.88 -1.56 19.08
N PHE A 106 -13.80 -2.32 18.88
CA PHE A 106 -13.57 -3.58 19.58
C PHE A 106 -12.57 -3.43 20.73
N SER A 107 -12.71 -4.28 21.74
CA SER A 107 -11.69 -4.44 22.78
C SER A 107 -10.40 -4.97 22.16
N ARG A 108 -9.27 -4.39 22.56
CA ARG A 108 -7.96 -4.72 22.00
C ARG A 108 -7.62 -6.20 22.11
N PHE A 109 -7.43 -6.84 20.95
CA PHE A 109 -6.89 -8.18 20.84
C PHE A 109 -5.84 -8.23 19.71
N PRO A 110 -4.60 -7.78 19.98
CA PRO A 110 -3.54 -7.63 18.97
C PRO A 110 -3.27 -8.88 18.13
N LEU A 111 -3.37 -10.07 18.76
CA LEU A 111 -3.16 -11.36 18.11
C LEU A 111 -4.25 -11.74 17.09
N LEU A 112 -5.34 -10.99 16.99
CA LEU A 112 -6.34 -11.10 15.92
C LEU A 112 -6.27 -9.90 14.97
N GLU A 113 -6.07 -8.70 15.51
CA GLU A 113 -6.01 -7.45 14.74
C GLU A 113 -4.84 -7.43 13.74
N VAL A 114 -3.62 -7.75 14.19
CA VAL A 114 -2.43 -7.74 13.33
C VAL A 114 -2.56 -8.76 12.19
N PRO A 115 -2.91 -10.04 12.44
CA PRO A 115 -3.19 -11.01 11.37
C PRO A 115 -4.22 -10.52 10.37
N PHE A 116 -5.33 -9.95 10.84
CA PHE A 116 -6.40 -9.50 9.97
C PHE A 116 -5.94 -8.35 9.06
N ILE A 117 -5.28 -7.34 9.63
CA ILE A 117 -4.73 -6.21 8.88
C ILE A 117 -3.66 -6.70 7.90
N ALA A 118 -2.76 -7.59 8.33
CA ALA A 118 -1.71 -8.15 7.50
C ALA A 118 -2.27 -8.93 6.31
N PHE A 119 -3.30 -9.76 6.53
CA PHE A 119 -4.02 -10.48 5.47
C PHE A 119 -4.64 -9.51 4.45
N GLY A 120 -5.34 -8.48 4.92
CA GLY A 120 -5.89 -7.40 4.08
C GLY A 120 -4.83 -6.68 3.26
N THR A 121 -3.69 -6.38 3.90
CA THR A 121 -2.56 -5.70 3.26
C THR A 121 -1.90 -6.58 2.20
N GLY A 122 -1.74 -7.88 2.45
CA GLY A 122 -1.21 -8.85 1.49
C GLY A 122 -2.11 -8.98 0.26
N MET A 123 -3.43 -9.06 0.47
CA MET A 123 -4.40 -9.06 -0.63
C MET A 123 -4.31 -7.79 -1.48
N MET A 124 -4.25 -6.63 -0.83
CA MET A 124 -4.11 -5.34 -1.50
C MET A 124 -2.78 -5.22 -2.25
N MET A 125 -1.68 -5.74 -1.69
CA MET A 125 -0.39 -5.73 -2.36
C MET A 125 -0.47 -6.49 -3.69
N LEU A 126 -0.97 -7.72 -3.72
CA LEU A 126 -1.11 -8.41 -5.00
C LEU A 126 -2.07 -7.66 -5.94
N THR A 127 -3.19 -7.18 -5.39
CA THR A 127 -4.27 -6.54 -6.17
C THR A 127 -3.76 -5.38 -7.02
N PHE A 128 -2.77 -4.61 -6.56
CA PHE A 128 -2.20 -3.49 -7.32
C PHE A 128 -0.73 -3.69 -7.73
N THR A 129 -0.20 -4.90 -7.57
CA THR A 129 1.13 -5.24 -8.10
C THR A 129 1.14 -5.10 -9.62
N GLY A 130 2.23 -4.56 -10.17
CA GLY A 130 2.38 -4.30 -11.60
C GLY A 130 1.74 -3.00 -12.09
N SER A 131 1.26 -2.13 -11.18
CA SER A 131 0.76 -0.81 -11.55
C SER A 131 1.89 0.07 -12.11
N LEU A 132 1.53 0.89 -13.09
CA LEU A 132 2.43 1.76 -13.83
C LEU A 132 2.12 3.23 -13.49
N ILE A 133 3.10 4.11 -13.56
CA ILE A 133 2.83 5.54 -13.71
C ILE A 133 3.44 5.95 -15.05
N GLU A 134 2.58 6.45 -15.94
CA GLU A 134 2.89 6.56 -17.37
C GLU A 134 3.20 5.16 -17.93
N ASP A 135 4.47 4.87 -18.18
CA ASP A 135 4.94 3.59 -18.73
C ASP A 135 5.91 2.85 -17.80
N HIS A 136 6.15 3.38 -16.60
CA HIS A 136 7.14 2.83 -15.70
C HIS A 136 6.51 2.17 -14.47
N PRO A 137 6.91 0.93 -14.14
CA PRO A 137 6.40 0.25 -12.96
C PRO A 137 6.87 0.96 -11.70
N TYR A 138 5.97 1.09 -10.73
CA TYR A 138 6.31 1.51 -9.37
C TYR A 138 5.91 0.41 -8.39
N VAL A 139 6.51 0.45 -7.20
CA VAL A 139 6.24 -0.55 -6.17
C VAL A 139 5.29 0.08 -5.16
N ILE A 140 4.06 -0.40 -5.09
CA ILE A 140 3.09 0.04 -4.09
C ILE A 140 3.60 -0.27 -2.68
N PHE A 141 3.22 0.54 -1.69
CA PHE A 141 3.62 0.42 -0.28
C PHE A 141 5.12 0.51 0.02
N MET A 142 6.01 0.51 -0.98
CA MET A 142 7.45 0.48 -0.74
C MET A 142 8.14 1.78 -1.14
N THR A 143 8.75 2.45 -0.15
CA THR A 143 9.52 3.68 -0.39
C THR A 143 10.86 3.39 -1.05
N SER A 144 11.61 2.38 -0.57
CA SER A 144 13.00 2.11 -1.01
C SER A 144 13.13 1.85 -2.52
N GLY A 145 12.24 1.04 -3.08
CA GLY A 145 12.25 0.72 -4.51
C GLY A 145 11.99 1.95 -5.39
N ASN A 146 11.00 2.76 -5.02
CA ASN A 146 10.66 3.99 -5.76
C ASN A 146 11.71 5.08 -5.55
N TYR A 147 12.26 5.21 -4.34
CA TYR A 147 13.34 6.13 -4.01
C TYR A 147 14.59 5.86 -4.84
N ARG A 148 15.00 4.60 -5.00
CA ARG A 148 16.12 4.23 -5.87
C ARG A 148 15.88 4.65 -7.32
N LYS A 149 14.68 4.40 -7.85
CA LYS A 149 14.32 4.79 -9.22
C LYS A 149 14.31 6.32 -9.39
N MET A 150 13.82 7.06 -8.40
CA MET A 150 13.90 8.51 -8.35
C MET A 150 15.35 9.00 -8.41
N LEU A 151 16.23 8.45 -7.56
CA LEU A 151 17.65 8.81 -7.52
C LEU A 151 18.35 8.51 -8.85
N THR A 152 18.09 7.36 -9.47
CA THR A 152 18.65 7.01 -10.78
C THR A 152 18.22 8.02 -11.85
N ALA A 153 16.95 8.42 -11.87
CA ALA A 153 16.46 9.42 -12.81
C ALA A 153 17.14 10.80 -12.57
N LEU A 154 17.25 11.23 -11.31
CA LEU A 154 17.96 12.47 -10.95
C LEU A 154 19.44 12.44 -11.34
N TYR A 155 20.11 11.29 -11.18
CA TYR A 155 21.50 11.11 -11.57
C TYR A 155 21.68 11.26 -13.09
N ARG A 156 20.81 10.65 -13.90
CA ARG A 156 20.86 10.76 -15.37
C ARG A 156 20.60 12.19 -15.86
N ILE A 157 19.68 12.91 -15.21
CA ILE A 157 19.45 14.34 -15.43
C ILE A 157 20.73 15.14 -15.18
N ALA A 158 21.39 14.91 -14.04
CA ALA A 158 22.61 15.60 -13.67
C ALA A 158 23.76 15.32 -14.65
N ARG A 159 23.86 14.10 -15.16
CA ARG A 159 24.83 13.70 -16.19
C ARG A 159 24.48 14.19 -17.61
N ARG A 160 23.30 14.77 -17.81
CA ARG A 160 22.73 15.12 -19.13
C ARG A 160 22.74 13.93 -20.10
N GLU A 161 22.55 12.73 -19.56
CA GLU A 161 22.50 11.49 -20.33
C GLU A 161 21.06 11.19 -20.75
N GLY A 162 20.87 10.82 -22.02
CA GLY A 162 19.59 10.38 -22.57
C GLY A 162 18.51 11.47 -22.63
N ASN A 163 17.23 11.06 -22.56
CA ASN A 163 16.10 11.97 -22.69
C ASN A 163 15.81 12.70 -21.37
N PHE A 164 16.28 13.95 -21.27
CA PHE A 164 16.11 14.80 -20.10
C PHE A 164 14.65 14.94 -19.66
N GLN A 165 13.71 15.08 -20.60
CA GLN A 165 12.29 15.26 -20.27
C GLN A 165 11.69 13.99 -19.65
N GLU A 166 12.06 12.83 -20.17
CA GLU A 166 11.61 11.53 -19.67
C GLU A 166 12.11 11.30 -18.24
N TYR A 167 13.42 11.50 -17.99
CA TYR A 167 13.96 11.33 -16.65
C TYR A 167 13.40 12.33 -15.66
N ARG A 168 13.12 13.57 -16.08
CA ARG A 168 12.44 14.55 -15.23
C ARG A 168 11.05 14.07 -14.81
N ARG A 169 10.29 13.47 -15.74
CA ARG A 169 8.99 12.87 -15.43
C ARG A 169 9.12 11.69 -14.48
N GLN A 170 10.07 10.78 -14.72
CA GLN A 170 10.32 9.65 -13.82
C GLN A 170 10.68 10.11 -12.40
N ALA A 171 11.61 11.07 -12.27
CA ALA A 171 12.00 11.63 -10.98
C ALA A 171 10.80 12.23 -10.24
N LEU A 172 9.94 13.00 -10.93
CA LEU A 172 8.72 13.54 -10.34
C LEU A 172 7.72 12.46 -9.96
N ASN A 173 7.47 11.49 -10.84
CA ASN A 173 6.50 10.41 -10.60
C ASN A 173 6.89 9.56 -9.39
N TYR A 174 8.14 9.09 -9.32
CA TYR A 174 8.62 8.33 -8.17
C TYR A 174 8.73 9.21 -6.91
N GLY A 175 9.13 10.47 -7.05
CA GLY A 175 9.19 11.42 -5.95
C GLY A 175 7.83 11.70 -5.33
N ILE A 176 6.76 11.79 -6.12
CA ILE A 176 5.39 11.96 -5.63
C ILE A 176 4.93 10.72 -4.84
N VAL A 177 5.24 9.50 -5.29
CA VAL A 177 4.89 8.26 -4.57
C VAL A 177 5.67 8.15 -3.25
N VAL A 178 6.97 8.46 -3.26
CA VAL A 178 7.79 8.51 -2.04
C VAL A 178 7.28 9.58 -1.08
N GLY A 179 7.00 10.77 -1.61
CA GLY A 179 6.46 11.88 -0.83
C GLY A 179 5.10 11.54 -0.21
N SER A 180 4.20 10.89 -0.94
CA SER A 180 2.89 10.50 -0.41
C SER A 180 3.00 9.46 0.71
N PHE A 181 3.94 8.53 0.63
CA PHE A 181 4.25 7.60 1.72
C PHE A 181 4.68 8.34 2.98
N VAL A 182 5.64 9.26 2.85
CA VAL A 182 6.15 10.06 3.99
C VAL A 182 5.04 10.92 4.59
N VAL A 183 4.23 11.56 3.74
CA VAL A 183 3.07 12.35 4.19
C VAL A 183 2.06 11.47 4.92
N GLY A 184 1.77 10.26 4.44
CA GLY A 184 0.88 9.32 5.12
C GLY A 184 1.40 8.89 6.49
N ALA A 185 2.69 8.56 6.57
CA ALA A 185 3.38 8.21 7.81
C ALA A 185 3.32 9.34 8.85
N ILE A 186 3.67 10.57 8.45
CA ILE A 186 3.65 11.74 9.34
C ILE A 186 2.22 12.09 9.75
N SER A 187 1.28 12.12 8.80
CA SER A 187 -0.12 12.45 9.08
C SER A 187 -0.72 11.50 10.10
N LEU A 188 -0.46 10.20 9.96
CA LEU A 188 -0.94 9.23 10.93
C LEU A 188 -0.23 9.38 12.29
N ALA A 189 1.09 9.54 12.33
CA ALA A 189 1.80 9.77 13.60
C ALA A 189 1.24 10.98 14.38
N VAL A 190 0.95 12.08 13.68
CA VAL A 190 0.32 13.28 14.26
C VAL A 190 -1.10 12.99 14.74
N LEU A 191 -1.95 12.35 13.92
CA LEU A 191 -3.32 12.00 14.32
C LEU A 191 -3.33 11.05 15.53
N MET A 192 -2.38 10.13 15.62
CA MET A 192 -2.31 9.16 16.71
C MET A 192 -2.04 9.82 18.07
N HIS A 193 -1.40 11.00 18.09
CA HIS A 193 -1.25 11.80 19.30
C HIS A 193 -2.61 12.30 19.85
N PHE A 194 -3.58 12.58 18.98
CA PHE A 194 -4.88 13.16 19.36
C PHE A 194 -6.01 12.13 19.41
N LEU A 195 -6.00 11.16 18.51
CA LEU A 195 -7.09 10.22 18.27
C LEU A 195 -6.77 8.79 18.72
N HIS A 196 -5.52 8.51 19.11
CA HIS A 196 -5.06 7.17 19.50
C HIS A 196 -5.43 6.11 18.43
N GLU A 197 -6.21 5.10 18.81
CA GLU A 197 -6.65 4.00 17.95
C GLU A 197 -7.57 4.46 16.81
N TRP A 198 -8.34 5.54 17.02
CA TRP A 198 -9.22 6.11 15.99
C TRP A 198 -8.44 6.75 14.85
N SER A 199 -7.12 6.93 14.99
CA SER A 199 -6.25 7.42 13.92
C SER A 199 -6.25 6.49 12.69
N ILE A 200 -6.56 5.20 12.85
CA ILE A 200 -6.66 4.25 11.74
C ILE A 200 -7.73 4.63 10.70
N TRP A 201 -8.71 5.45 11.07
CA TRP A 201 -9.72 5.94 10.13
C TRP A 201 -9.15 6.78 9.00
N ILE A 202 -7.95 7.36 9.14
CA ILE A 202 -7.28 7.99 8.00
C ILE A 202 -6.96 6.97 6.89
N VAL A 203 -6.65 5.72 7.27
CA VAL A 203 -6.46 4.61 6.34
C VAL A 203 -7.81 4.23 5.72
N SER A 204 -8.86 4.08 6.52
CA SER A 204 -10.20 3.74 6.02
C SER A 204 -10.74 4.79 5.05
N LEU A 205 -10.57 6.08 5.37
CA LEU A 205 -10.91 7.20 4.50
C LEU A 205 -10.14 7.11 3.18
N ASN A 206 -8.82 6.83 3.23
CA ASN A 206 -8.01 6.72 2.02
C ASN A 206 -8.42 5.50 1.17
N LEU A 207 -8.68 4.35 1.79
CA LEU A 207 -9.20 3.16 1.12
C LEU A 207 -10.56 3.42 0.45
N PHE A 208 -11.45 4.17 1.11
CA PHE A 208 -12.70 4.62 0.51
C PHE A 208 -12.44 5.49 -0.73
N LEU A 209 -11.54 6.47 -0.65
CA LEU A 209 -11.16 7.30 -1.81
C LEU A 209 -10.59 6.47 -2.97
N ILE A 210 -9.72 5.48 -2.67
CA ILE A 210 -9.19 4.54 -3.67
C ILE A 210 -10.33 3.79 -4.36
N MET A 211 -11.24 3.20 -3.59
CA MET A 211 -12.35 2.42 -4.14
C MET A 211 -13.31 3.30 -4.95
N SER A 212 -13.73 4.45 -4.43
CA SER A 212 -14.62 5.39 -5.13
C SER A 212 -13.98 5.90 -6.42
N TYR A 213 -12.70 6.28 -6.37
CA TYR A 213 -11.95 6.71 -7.55
C TYR A 213 -11.86 5.60 -8.60
N TYR A 214 -11.49 4.39 -8.17
CA TYR A 214 -11.36 3.25 -9.06
C TYR A 214 -12.70 2.90 -9.74
N ILE A 215 -13.80 2.85 -8.97
CA ILE A 215 -15.16 2.60 -9.49
C ILE A 215 -15.56 3.69 -10.50
N ALA A 216 -15.36 4.96 -10.17
CA ALA A 216 -15.70 6.06 -11.05
C ALA A 216 -14.94 5.98 -12.38
N ARG A 217 -13.65 5.61 -12.34
CA ARG A 217 -12.82 5.44 -13.54
C ARG A 217 -13.18 4.19 -14.35
N VAL A 218 -13.49 3.08 -13.69
CA VAL A 218 -14.00 1.87 -14.37
C VAL A 218 -15.29 2.19 -15.13
N LYS A 219 -16.22 2.91 -14.50
CA LYS A 219 -17.47 3.33 -15.12
C LYS A 219 -17.26 4.34 -16.25
N GLN A 220 -16.35 5.30 -16.07
CA GLN A 220 -16.04 6.32 -17.08
C GLN A 220 -15.41 5.71 -18.34
N LEU A 221 -14.59 4.67 -18.17
CA LEU A 221 -13.87 4.01 -19.25
C LEU A 221 -14.62 2.79 -19.82
N ASP A 222 -15.84 2.54 -19.34
CA ASP A 222 -16.68 1.37 -19.69
C ASP A 222 -15.89 0.05 -19.72
N LEU A 223 -15.04 -0.16 -18.71
CA LEU A 223 -14.20 -1.36 -18.62
C LEU A 223 -15.07 -2.56 -18.21
N GLN A 224 -15.65 -3.25 -19.20
CA GLN A 224 -16.27 -4.57 -19.06
C GLN A 224 -15.27 -5.70 -19.34
N ASP A 225 -15.68 -6.93 -19.02
CA ASP A 225 -14.92 -8.17 -18.76
C ASP A 225 -13.72 -8.51 -19.68
N GLU A 226 -13.62 -7.91 -20.87
CA GLU A 226 -12.62 -8.25 -21.90
C GLU A 226 -11.34 -7.39 -21.86
N ASN A 227 -11.28 -6.31 -21.07
CA ASN A 227 -10.12 -5.39 -21.02
C ASN A 227 -9.41 -5.33 -19.64
N ILE A 228 -9.21 -6.48 -18.97
CA ILE A 228 -8.58 -6.60 -17.63
C ILE A 228 -7.11 -6.98 -17.67
#